data_AF-A0A2N6PIM1-F1
#
_entry.id   AF-A0A2N6PIM1-F1
#
_cell.length_a   1.000
_cell.length_b   1.000
_cell.length_c   1.000
_cell.angle_alpha   90.00
_cell.angle_beta   90.00
_cell.angle_gamma   90.00
#
_symmetry.space_group_name_H-M   'P 1'
#
loop_
_entity.id
_entity.type
_entity.pdbx_description
1 polymer ?
#
loop_
_entity_poly.entity_id
_entity_poly.type
_entity_poly.pdbx_seq_one_letter_code
_entity_poly.pdbx_strand_id
1 'polypeptide(L)' 'MLSLAEYRASLCPICGYSKDICHAAENEGRFDVPPPARCHASTAIRRARENAEYEHPDCLTWSTVLKP' A
#
# COMPACT_ATOMS: atom_id res chain seq x y z
N MET A 1 4.65 8.23 -25.72
CA MET A 1 4.07 7.85 -24.42
C MET A 1 3.98 6.34 -24.38
N LEU A 2 4.58 5.69 -23.38
CA LEU A 2 4.35 4.26 -23.15
C LEU A 2 2.89 4.05 -22.79
N SER A 3 2.31 2.94 -23.22
CA SER A 3 1.00 2.53 -22.73
C SER A 3 1.05 2.28 -21.22
N LEU A 4 -0.09 2.41 -20.54
CA LEU A 4 -0.18 2.12 -19.10
C LEU A 4 0.24 0.68 -18.78
N ALA A 5 0.00 -0.25 -19.72
CA ALA A 5 0.40 -1.64 -19.59
C ALA A 5 1.94 -1.79 -19.63
N GLU A 6 2.60 -1.16 -20.59
CA GLU A 6 4.06 -1.17 -20.69
C GLU A 6 4.73 -0.49 -19.49
N TYR A 7 4.16 0.64 -19.03
CA TYR A 7 4.65 1.31 -17.82
C TYR A 7 4.53 0.40 -16.59
N ARG A 8 3.38 -0.26 -16.37
CA ARG A 8 3.24 -1.19 -15.24
C ARG A 8 4.17 -2.39 -15.36
N ALA A 9 4.43 -2.87 -16.57
CA ALA A 9 5.34 -3.98 -16.82
C ALA A 9 6.81 -3.62 -16.50
N SER A 10 7.19 -2.33 -16.57
CA SER A 10 8.54 -1.88 -16.21
C SER A 10 8.75 -1.69 -14.71
N LEU A 11 7.70 -1.69 -13.88
CA LEU A 11 7.80 -1.59 -12.43
C LEU A 11 7.95 -2.95 -11.75
N CYS A 12 8.64 -2.98 -10.61
CA CYS A 12 8.69 -4.10 -9.70
C CYS A 12 7.33 -4.26 -9.01
N PRO A 13 6.70 -5.46 -9.01
CA PRO A 13 5.38 -5.66 -8.42
C PRO A 13 5.37 -5.62 -6.88
N ILE A 14 6.54 -5.66 -6.24
CA ILE A 14 6.68 -5.66 -4.77
C ILE A 14 6.89 -4.24 -4.26
N CYS A 15 7.91 -3.54 -4.75
CA CYS A 15 8.31 -2.23 -4.22
C CYS A 15 7.86 -1.04 -5.09
N GLY A 16 7.39 -1.27 -6.31
CA GLY A 16 6.91 -0.21 -7.22
C GLY A 16 7.98 0.60 -7.93
N TYR A 17 9.28 0.40 -7.63
CA TYR A 17 10.37 1.02 -8.40
C TYR A 17 10.48 0.45 -9.81
N SER A 18 11.13 1.17 -10.73
CA SER A 18 11.54 0.59 -12.01
C SER A 18 12.42 -0.65 -11.79
N LYS A 19 12.21 -1.69 -12.59
CA LYS A 19 13.04 -2.90 -12.58
C LYS A 19 14.51 -2.60 -12.84
N ASP A 20 14.81 -1.61 -13.67
CA ASP A 20 16.19 -1.20 -13.97
C ASP A 20 16.91 -0.61 -12.76
N ILE A 21 16.17 -0.14 -11.75
CA ILE A 21 16.73 0.35 -10.47
C ILE A 21 16.74 -0.78 -9.44
N CYS A 22 15.61 -1.47 -9.26
CA CYS A 22 15.45 -2.46 -8.21
C CYS A 22 16.24 -3.76 -8.46
N HIS A 23 16.49 -4.13 -9.72
CA HIS A 23 17.22 -5.36 -10.08
C HIS A 23 18.65 -5.09 -10.56
N ALA A 24 19.08 -3.83 -10.60
CA ALA A 24 20.44 -3.45 -10.95
C ALA A 24 21.42 -3.93 -9.87
N ALA A 25 22.47 -4.65 -10.28
CA ALA A 25 23.49 -5.19 -9.38
C ALA A 25 24.24 -4.06 -8.64
N GLU A 26 24.43 -2.92 -9.29
CA GLU A 26 25.05 -1.72 -8.72
C GLU A 26 24.23 -1.07 -7.59
N ASN A 27 22.99 -1.50 -7.38
CA ASN A 27 22.12 -1.04 -6.29
C ASN A 27 22.03 -2.02 -5.12
N GLU A 28 22.76 -3.15 -5.16
CA GLU A 28 22.86 -4.07 -4.04
C GLU A 28 23.38 -3.34 -2.78
N GLY A 29 22.63 -3.45 -1.67
CA GLY A 29 22.98 -2.80 -0.40
C GLY A 29 22.79 -1.27 -0.36
N ARG A 30 22.22 -0.64 -1.39
CA ARG A 30 22.03 0.83 -1.46
C ARG A 30 20.63 1.31 -1.09
N PHE A 31 19.71 0.39 -0.82
CA PHE A 31 18.36 0.72 -0.39
C PHE A 31 18.29 0.80 1.14
N ASP A 32 17.80 1.92 1.66
CA ASP A 32 17.46 2.07 3.07
C ASP A 32 15.96 1.87 3.29
N VAL A 33 15.60 1.18 4.36
CA VAL A 33 14.20 0.98 4.77
C VAL A 33 13.82 2.07 5.77
N PRO A 34 12.88 2.97 5.45
CA PRO A 34 12.43 3.97 6.41
C PRO A 34 11.66 3.30 7.57
N PRO A 35 11.55 3.97 8.73
CA PRO A 35 10.67 3.52 9.80
C PRO A 35 9.23 3.30 9.29
N PRO A 36 8.49 2.33 9.86
CA PRO A 36 7.13 2.05 9.42
C PRO A 36 6.21 3.27 9.61
N ALA A 37 5.47 3.62 8.55
CA ALA A 37 4.48 4.69 8.60
C ALA A 37 3.17 4.20 9.22
N ARG A 38 2.58 4.98 10.14
CA ARG A 38 1.26 4.70 10.69
C ARG A 38 0.18 5.33 9.83
N CYS A 39 -0.71 4.51 9.26
CA CYS A 39 -1.92 5.00 8.60
C CYS A 39 -3.04 5.26 9.63
N HIS A 40 -3.37 6.53 9.85
CA HIS A 40 -4.46 6.92 10.74
C HIS A 40 -5.82 6.44 10.23
N ALA A 41 -6.04 6.42 8.91
CA ALA A 41 -7.25 5.85 8.30
C ALA A 41 -7.39 4.35 8.62
N SER A 42 -6.35 3.55 8.38
CA SER A 42 -6.37 2.11 8.72
C SER A 42 -6.58 1.87 10.22
N THR A 43 -6.00 2.74 11.07
CA THR A 43 -6.22 2.67 12.52
C THR A 43 -7.69 2.94 12.87
N ALA A 44 -8.32 3.95 12.26
CA ALA A 44 -9.73 4.26 12.48
C ALA A 44 -10.66 3.13 12.01
N ILE A 45 -10.41 2.57 10.83
CA ILE A 45 -11.16 1.41 10.30
C ILE A 45 -11.06 0.23 11.27
N ARG A 46 -9.84 -0.08 11.72
CA ARG A 46 -9.62 -1.19 12.65
C ARG A 46 -10.41 -1.02 13.95
N ARG A 47 -10.36 0.17 14.54
CA ARG A 47 -11.14 0.50 15.75
C ARG A 47 -12.65 0.39 15.53
N ALA A 48 -13.13 0.83 14.37
CA ALA A 48 -14.56 0.76 14.06
C ALA A 48 -15.05 -0.69 13.89
N ARG A 49 -14.21 -1.56 13.28
CA ARG A 49 -14.49 -2.99 13.15
C ARG A 49 -14.53 -3.72 14.49
N GLU A 50 -13.56 -3.44 15.37
CA GLU A 50 -13.45 -4.12 16.67
C GLU A 50 -14.62 -3.78 17.62
N ASN A 51 -15.29 -2.63 17.43
CA ASN A 51 -16.32 -2.13 18.34
C ASN A 51 -17.76 -2.32 17.86
N ALA A 52 -17.99 -2.98 16.72
CA ALA A 52 -19.30 -2.97 16.09
C ALA A 52 -19.95 -4.35 16.06
N GLU A 53 -21.17 -4.43 16.59
CA GLU A 53 -22.02 -5.61 16.53
C GLU A 53 -22.93 -5.51 15.30
N TYR A 54 -22.68 -6.36 14.31
CA TYR A 54 -23.48 -6.48 13.09
C TYR A 54 -23.87 -7.92 12.87
N GLU A 55 -25.03 -8.15 12.26
CA GLU A 55 -25.59 -9.49 12.00
C GLU A 55 -24.69 -10.34 11.07
N HIS A 56 -24.02 -9.71 10.09
CA HIS A 56 -23.07 -10.34 9.16
C HIS A 56 -21.80 -9.48 9.02
N PRO A 57 -20.89 -9.51 10.01
CA PRO A 57 -19.77 -8.56 10.11
C PRO A 57 -18.69 -8.78 9.02
N ASP A 58 -18.61 -9.99 8.46
CA ASP A 58 -17.70 -10.40 7.39
C ASP A 58 -18.06 -9.81 6.02
N CYS A 59 -19.33 -9.47 5.79
CA CYS A 59 -19.82 -8.87 4.56
C CYS A 59 -19.61 -7.34 4.49
N LEU A 60 -19.06 -6.72 5.53
CA LEU A 60 -18.96 -5.26 5.62
C LEU A 60 -17.71 -4.69 4.93
N THR A 61 -17.93 -3.72 4.05
CA THR A 61 -16.87 -2.90 3.47
C THR A 61 -16.77 -1.57 4.23
N TRP A 62 -15.55 -1.09 4.47
CA TRP A 62 -15.28 0.06 5.32
C TRP A 62 -14.48 1.11 4.55
N SER A 63 -14.86 2.38 4.70
CA SER A 63 -14.15 3.53 4.17
C SER A 63 -13.92 4.56 5.28
N THR A 64 -13.04 5.54 5.04
CA THR A 64 -12.76 6.62 5.99
C THR A 64 -12.84 7.96 5.30
N VAL A 65 -13.38 8.94 6.01
CA VAL A 65 -13.37 10.35 5.62
C VAL A 65 -12.51 11.13 6.60
N LEU A 66 -11.74 12.09 6.09
CA LEU A 66 -10.99 13.02 6.92
C LEU A 66 -11.97 14.03 7.52
N LYS A 67 -11.96 14.16 8.84
CA LYS A 67 -12.75 15.19 9.52
C LYS A 67 -12.01 16.54 9.42
N PRO A 68 -12.74 17.66 9.30
CA PRO A 68 -12.14 19.00 9.32
C PRO A 68 -11.42 19.29 10.63
#